data_AF-A0A1G1FIE7-F1
#
_entry.id   AF-A0A1G1FIE7-F1
#
_cell.length_a   1.000
_cell.length_b   1.000
_cell.length_c   1.000
_cell.angle_alpha   90.00
_cell.angle_beta   90.00
_cell.angle_gamma   90.00
#
_symmetry.space_group_name_H-M   'P 1'
#
loop_
_entity.id
_entity.type
_entity.pdbx_description
1 polymer ?
#
loop_
_entity_poly.entity_id
_entity_poly.type
_entity_poly.pdbx_seq_one_letter_code
_entity_poly.pdbx_strand_id
1 'polypeptide(L)' 'MKIELEGTLIKMIPENDREKNELNQLWVILIDCVKENKKLVPVGQYLQGMKEIATFNIE' A
#
# COMPACT_ATOMS: atom_id res chain seq x y z
N MET A 1 -6.64 9.35 3.05
CA MET A 1 -5.98 8.93 1.80
C MET A 1 -7.04 8.34 0.90
N LYS A 2 -7.10 8.80 -0.36
CA LYS A 2 -8.02 8.28 -1.36
C LYS A 2 -7.33 7.21 -2.20
N ILE A 3 -8.04 6.10 -2.47
CA ILE A 3 -7.57 5.04 -3.36
C ILE A 3 -8.51 4.98 -4.57
N GLU A 4 -7.93 5.02 -5.77
CA GLU A 4 -8.65 4.85 -7.04
C GLU A 4 -8.05 3.69 -7.84
N LEU A 5 -8.92 2.92 -8.51
CA LEU A 5 -8.53 1.81 -9.37
C LEU A 5 -8.82 2.18 -10.82
N GLU A 6 -7.81 2.14 -11.68
CA GLU A 6 -7.92 2.40 -13.12
C GLU A 6 -7.26 1.27 -13.90
N GLY A 7 -8.06 0.26 -14.28
CA GLY A 7 -7.55 -0.96 -14.91
C GLY A 7 -6.63 -1.71 -13.94
N THR A 8 -5.36 -1.82 -14.30
CA THR A 8 -4.31 -2.44 -13.47
C THR A 8 -3.55 -1.44 -12.60
N LEU A 9 -3.91 -0.15 -12.65
CA LEU A 9 -3.26 0.91 -11.89
C LEU A 9 -4.02 1.16 -10.59
N ILE A 10 -3.25 1.27 -9.50
CA ILE A 10 -3.75 1.69 -8.19
C ILE A 10 -3.18 3.09 -7.94
N LYS A 11 -4.05 4.09 -7.80
CA LYS A 11 -3.66 5.46 -7.43
C LYS A 11 -3.94 5.67 -5.95
N MET A 12 -2.89 6.03 -5.20
CA MET A 12 -2.99 6.44 -3.81
C MET A 12 -2.75 7.95 -3.74
N ILE A 13 -3.78 8.69 -3.34
CA ILE A 13 -3.75 10.16 -3.32
C ILE A 13 -3.80 10.61 -1.86
N PRO A 14 -2.73 11.20 -1.32
CA PRO A 14 -2.69 11.65 0.06
C PRO A 14 -3.53 12.93 0.21
N GLU A 15 -4.26 13.04 1.32
CA GLU A 15 -5.20 14.14 1.56
C GLU A 15 -4.70 15.12 2.63
N ASN A 16 -3.59 14.80 3.31
CA ASN A 16 -2.95 15.64 4.32
C ASN A 16 -1.43 15.36 4.41
N ASP A 17 -0.69 16.19 5.15
CA ASP A 17 0.77 16.11 5.21
C ASP A 17 1.30 14.83 5.88
N ARG A 18 0.56 14.28 6.85
CA ARG A 18 0.91 12.99 7.46
C ARG A 18 0.87 11.88 6.41
N GLU A 19 -0.20 11.81 5.62
CA GLU A 19 -0.36 10.82 4.57
C GLU A 19 0.65 10.98 3.43
N LYS A 20 1.07 12.21 3.12
CA LYS A 20 2.17 12.45 2.15
C LYS A 20 3.47 11.79 2.62
N ASN A 21 3.79 11.95 3.91
CA ASN A 21 4.99 11.34 4.49
C ASN A 21 4.89 9.81 4.51
N GLU A 22 3.74 9.26 4.90
CA GLU A 22 3.48 7.81 4.88
C GLU A 22 3.57 7.25 3.44
N LEU A 23 3.00 7.94 2.44
CA LEU A 23 3.06 7.53 1.04
C LEU A 23 4.50 7.58 0.49
N ASN A 24 5.29 8.58 0.89
CA ASN A 24 6.71 8.65 0.51
C ASN A 24 7.51 7.46 1.08
N GLN A 25 7.27 7.07 2.32
CA GLN A 25 7.89 5.88 2.91
C GLN A 25 7.49 4.61 2.17
N LEU A 26 6.20 4.44 1.87
CA LEU A 26 5.70 3.31 1.09
C LEU A 26 6.34 3.25 -0.30
N TRP A 27 6.50 4.40 -0.97
CA TRP A 27 7.13 4.47 -2.28
C TRP A 27 8.59 3.98 -2.27
N VAL A 28 9.37 4.38 -1.26
CA VAL A 28 10.75 3.91 -1.07
C VAL A 28 10.78 2.39 -0.88
N ILE A 29 9.90 1.86 -0.02
CA ILE A 29 9.77 0.42 0.21
C ILE A 29 9.48 -0.34 -1.08
N LEU A 30 8.55 0.16 -1.90
CA LEU A 30 8.18 -0.48 -3.17
C LEU A 30 9.34 -0.49 -4.17
N ILE A 31 10.10 0.60 -4.27
CA ILE A 31 11.31 0.66 -5.11
C ILE A 31 12.31 -0.41 -4.67
N ASP A 32 12.53 -0.55 -3.37
CA ASP A 32 13.48 -1.53 -2.85
C ASP A 32 12.97 -2.96 -3.02
N CYS A 33 11.66 -3.19 -2.93
CA CYS A 33 11.07 -4.48 -3.28
C CYS A 33 11.38 -4.87 -4.73
N VAL A 34 11.26 -3.94 -5.68
CA VAL A 34 11.60 -4.19 -7.09
C VAL A 34 13.10 -4.52 -7.25
N LYS A 35 13.99 -3.79 -6.57
CA LYS A 35 15.44 -4.02 -6.65
C LYS A 35 15.85 -5.37 -6.06
N GLU A 36 15.24 -5.75 -4.94
CA GLU A 36 15.60 -6.95 -4.18
C GLU A 36 14.76 -8.18 -4.58
N ASN A 37 13.93 -8.06 -5.62
CA ASN A 37 12.98 -9.08 -6.05
C ASN A 37 12.05 -9.58 -4.92
N LYS A 38 11.65 -8.64 -4.05
CA LYS A 38 10.68 -8.85 -2.99
C LYS A 38 9.28 -8.44 -3.43
N LYS A 39 8.26 -8.88 -2.69
CA LYS A 39 6.85 -8.58 -2.97
C LYS A 39 6.09 -8.29 -1.68
N LEU A 40 5.01 -7.50 -1.83
CA LEU A 40 4.02 -7.34 -0.77
C LEU A 40 3.06 -8.54 -0.78
N VAL A 41 3.02 -9.28 0.32
CA VAL A 41 2.15 -10.44 0.51
C VAL A 41 1.05 -10.08 1.51
N PRO A 42 -0.24 -10.20 1.15
CA PRO A 42 -1.32 -9.90 2.08
C PRO A 42 -1.26 -10.84 3.29
N VAL A 43 -1.40 -10.27 4.48
CA VAL A 43 -1.40 -11.00 5.75
C VAL A 43 -2.83 -11.25 6.18
N GLY A 44 -3.24 -12.52 6.11
CA GLY A 44 -4.61 -12.93 6.41
C GLY A 44 -5.62 -12.43 5.37
N GLN A 45 -6.86 -12.25 5.80
CA GLN A 45 -7.96 -11.76 4.96
C GLN A 45 -8.32 -10.32 5.35
N TYR A 46 -8.53 -9.45 4.37
CA TYR A 46 -9.25 -8.19 4.55
C TYR A 46 -10.72 -8.43 4.19
N LEU A 47 -11.60 -8.22 5.15
CA LEU A 47 -13.05 -8.34 4.98
C LEU A 47 -13.67 -7.02 5.39
N GLN A 48 -14.23 -6.29 4.42
CA GLN A 48 -14.90 -5.03 4.64
C GLN A 48 -16.00 -5.21 5.70
N GLY A 49 -15.93 -4.44 6.79
CA GLY A 49 -16.88 -4.51 7.91
C GLY A 49 -16.58 -5.58 8.98
N MET A 50 -15.55 -6.42 8.82
CA MET A 50 -15.07 -7.33 9.87
C MET A 50 -13.63 -7.01 10.31
N LYS A 51 -12.80 -6.52 9.39
CA LYS A 51 -11.44 -6.06 9.66
C LYS A 51 -11.24 -4.67 9.11
N GLU A 52 -10.78 -3.79 10.00
CA GLU A 52 -10.60 -2.36 9.71
C GLU A 52 -9.33 -2.06 8.91
N ILE A 53 -8.38 -3.00 8.84
CA ILE A 53 -7.03 -2.75 8.31
C ILE A 53 -6.63 -3.85 7.33
N ALA A 54 -6.19 -3.45 6.13
CA ALA A 54 -5.48 -4.32 5.20
C ALA A 54 -4.00 -4.34 5.57
N THR A 55 -3.43 -5.53 5.78
CA THR A 55 -2.03 -5.70 6.21
C THR A 55 -1.25 -6.49 5.18
N PHE A 56 -0.01 -6.09 4.93
CA PHE A 56 0.90 -6.74 4.01
C PHE A 56 2.26 -6.96 4.68
N ASN A 57 2.87 -8.11 4.41
CA ASN A 57 4.25 -8.43 4.74
C ASN A 57 5.14 -8.21 3.52
N ILE A 58 6.43 -7.93 3.71
CA ILE A 58 7.42 -7.86 2.63
C ILE A 58 8.21 -9.17 2.63
N GLU A 59 8.23 -9.88 1.50
CA GLU A 59 8.93 -11.17 1.33
C GLU A 59 9.83 -11.18 0.11
#